data_AF-A0A2E5FT92-F1
#
_entry.id   AF-A0A2E5FT92-F1
#
_cell.length_a   1.000
_cell.length_b   1.000
_cell.length_c   1.000
_cell.angle_alpha   90.00
_cell.angle_beta   90.00
_cell.angle_gamma   90.00
#
_symmetry.space_group_name_H-M   'P 1'
#
loop_
_entity.id
_entity.type
_entity.pdbx_description
1 polymer ?
#
loop_
_entity_poly.entity_id
_entity_poly.type
_entity_poly.pdbx_seq_one_letter_code
_entity_poly.pdbx_strand_id
1 'polypeptide(L)'
;MLIDLHHGEPILFGAEKQFGVVASDGEVSIANVNEVGSDSILVHDESREDPSRAFALSRLSETPYTPTPMGVFRAVERDEYSVSLKGQIDRVVENQGSADLDELLHSLPTWEV
;
A
#
# COMPACT_ATOMS: atom_id res chain seq x y z
N MET A 1 -3.53 23.27 9.90
CA MET A 1 -4.31 22.45 10.87
C MET A 1 -3.91 21.00 10.66
N LEU A 2 -3.85 20.16 11.70
CA LEU A 2 -3.43 18.76 11.54
C LEU A 2 -4.64 17.83 11.49
N ILE A 3 -4.53 16.75 10.71
CA ILE A 3 -5.45 15.60 10.71
C ILE A 3 -4.64 14.41 11.22
N ASP A 4 -5.04 13.82 12.34
CA ASP A 4 -4.35 12.68 12.92
C ASP A 4 -4.97 11.37 12.40
N LEU A 5 -4.16 10.51 11.80
CA LEU A 5 -4.60 9.27 11.18
C LEU A 5 -4.42 8.09 12.14
N HIS A 6 -5.54 7.55 12.64
CA HIS A 6 -5.59 6.37 13.50
C HIS A 6 -6.25 5.20 12.79
N HIS A 7 -5.58 4.06 12.75
CA HIS A 7 -6.13 2.87 12.10
C HIS A 7 -7.44 2.42 12.77
N GLY A 8 -8.46 2.14 11.94
CA GLY A 8 -9.78 1.69 12.39
C GLY A 8 -10.69 2.82 12.86
N GLU A 9 -10.23 4.07 12.87
CA GLU A 9 -11.02 5.22 13.31
C GLU A 9 -11.51 6.08 12.14
N PRO A 10 -12.70 6.71 12.25
CA PRO A 10 -13.14 7.75 11.31
C PRO A 10 -12.17 8.92 11.30
N ILE A 11 -11.79 9.38 10.10
CA ILE A 11 -10.89 10.52 9.94
C ILE A 11 -11.64 11.82 10.22
N LEU A 12 -11.57 12.26 11.47
CA LEU A 12 -12.22 13.46 11.98
C LEU A 12 -11.19 14.43 12.53
N PHE A 13 -11.42 15.73 12.32
CA PHE A 13 -10.52 16.78 12.80
C PHE A 13 -11.26 18.12 13.02
N GLY A 14 -10.52 19.10 13.53
CA GLY A 14 -11.06 20.35 14.05
C GLY A 14 -11.32 20.30 15.55
N ALA A 15 -11.49 21.46 16.18
CA ALA A 15 -11.60 21.57 17.64
C ALA A 15 -12.78 20.76 18.22
N GLU A 16 -13.86 20.60 17.45
CA GLU A 16 -15.07 19.88 17.84
C GLU A 16 -15.33 18.67 16.94
N LYS A 17 -14.32 18.18 16.21
CA LYS A 17 -14.47 17.11 15.19
C LYS A 17 -15.51 17.44 14.12
N GLN A 18 -15.67 18.73 13.79
CA GLN A 18 -16.68 19.20 12.84
C GLN A 18 -16.34 18.92 11.37
N PHE A 19 -15.08 18.58 11.08
CA PHE A 19 -14.62 18.24 9.73
C PHE A 19 -14.21 16.77 9.67
N GLY A 20 -14.44 16.15 8.51
CA GLY A 20 -13.96 14.80 8.25
C GLY A 20 -13.51 14.63 6.80
N VAL A 21 -12.82 13.53 6.55
CA VAL A 21 -12.43 13.14 5.20
C VAL A 21 -13.48 12.19 4.64
N VAL A 22 -13.97 12.48 3.45
CA VAL A 22 -14.86 11.60 2.68
C VAL A 22 -14.12 11.09 1.46
N ALA A 23 -14.69 10.09 0.80
CA ALA A 23 -14.10 9.56 -0.42
C ALA A 23 -15.15 9.34 -1.51
N SER A 24 -14.79 9.73 -2.73
CA SER A 24 -15.60 9.58 -3.92
C SER A 24 -14.70 9.25 -5.09
N ASP A 25 -15.06 8.25 -5.90
CA ASP A 25 -14.38 7.91 -7.16
C ASP A 25 -12.85 7.79 -7.08
N GLY A 26 -12.33 7.27 -5.96
CA GLY A 26 -10.88 7.05 -5.76
C GLY A 26 -10.12 8.28 -5.24
N GLU A 27 -10.78 9.43 -5.11
CA GLU A 27 -10.25 10.62 -4.49
C GLU A 27 -10.76 10.77 -3.05
N VAL A 28 -10.11 11.66 -2.30
CA VAL A 28 -10.51 12.06 -0.95
C VAL A 28 -10.69 13.56 -0.88
N SER A 29 -11.69 14.00 -0.12
CA SER A 29 -11.97 15.42 0.07
C SER A 29 -12.40 15.69 1.51
N ILE A 30 -12.30 16.96 1.92
CA ILE A 30 -12.73 17.40 3.24
C ILE A 30 -14.19 17.84 3.15
N ALA A 31 -15.01 17.36 4.08
CA ALA A 31 -16.40 17.76 4.20
C ALA A 31 -16.76 18.13 5.65
N ASN A 32 -17.84 18.89 5.80
CA ASN A 32 -18.45 19.14 7.11
C ASN A 32 -19.28 17.92 7.52
N VAL A 33 -19.03 17.37 8.70
CA VAL A 33 -19.70 16.16 9.20
C VAL A 33 -21.22 16.36 9.30
N ASN A 34 -21.69 17.57 9.63
CA ASN A 34 -23.12 17.86 9.73
C ASN A 34 -23.83 17.85 8.37
N GLU A 35 -23.10 18.04 7.27
CA GLU A 35 -23.66 18.06 5.92
C GLU A 35 -23.71 16.66 5.29
N VAL A 36 -22.66 15.87 5.49
CA VAL A 36 -22.53 14.52 4.88
C VAL A 36 -22.98 13.39 5.78
N GLY A 37 -23.17 13.65 7.09
CA GLY A 37 -23.45 12.63 8.09
C GLY A 37 -22.20 11.84 8.50
N SER A 38 -22.21 11.31 9.73
CA SER A 38 -21.08 10.53 10.29
C SER A 38 -20.75 9.28 9.48
N ASP A 39 -21.75 8.65 8.87
CA ASP A 39 -21.61 7.37 8.17
C ASP A 39 -20.88 7.52 6.82
N SER A 40 -20.82 8.74 6.29
CA SER A 40 -20.09 9.07 5.06
C SER A 40 -18.60 9.32 5.32
N ILE A 41 -18.19 9.44 6.58
CA ILE A 41 -16.80 9.72 6.93
C ILE A 41 -15.94 8.49 6.74
N LEU A 42 -14.82 8.68 6.05
CA LEU A 42 -13.87 7.63 5.78
C LEU A 42 -13.25 7.12 7.09
N VAL A 43 -13.35 5.82 7.32
CA VAL A 43 -12.55 5.11 8.31
C VAL A 43 -11.16 4.84 7.75
N HIS A 44 -10.12 5.21 8.51
CA HIS A 44 -8.74 5.02 8.08
C HIS A 44 -8.32 3.55 8.19
N ASP A 45 -7.79 3.01 7.10
CA ASP A 45 -7.29 1.64 7.04
C ASP A 45 -5.87 1.67 6.45
N GLU A 46 -4.88 1.56 7.33
CA GLU A 46 -3.47 1.49 6.94
C GLU A 46 -3.08 0.13 6.36
N SER A 47 -3.84 -0.93 6.65
CA SER A 47 -3.56 -2.31 6.20
C SER A 47 -4.03 -2.57 4.76
N ARG A 48 -4.75 -1.60 4.18
CA ARG A 48 -5.38 -1.72 2.88
C ARG A 48 -4.35 -2.08 1.78
N GLU A 49 -4.61 -3.19 1.08
CA GLU A 49 -3.69 -3.70 0.06
C GLU A 49 -3.45 -2.68 -1.07
N ASP A 50 -4.54 -2.10 -1.56
CA ASP A 50 -4.54 -1.05 -2.59
C ASP A 50 -3.97 0.27 -2.03
N PRO A 51 -2.81 0.73 -2.54
CA PRO A 51 -2.16 1.93 -2.02
C PRO A 51 -2.86 3.23 -2.44
N SER A 52 -3.86 3.19 -3.33
CA SER A 52 -4.52 4.38 -3.87
C SER A 52 -5.07 5.30 -2.78
N ARG A 53 -5.60 4.73 -1.69
CA ARG A 53 -6.09 5.51 -0.53
C ARG A 53 -4.98 6.28 0.16
N ALA A 54 -3.87 5.61 0.44
CA ALA A 54 -2.74 6.20 1.12
C ALA A 54 -2.18 7.38 0.31
N PHE A 55 -2.09 7.22 -1.01
CA PHE A 55 -1.70 8.29 -1.92
C PHE A 55 -2.70 9.44 -1.96
N ALA A 56 -4.01 9.14 -2.01
CA ALA A 56 -5.05 10.16 -2.01
C ALA A 56 -4.99 10.99 -0.72
N LEU A 57 -4.88 10.33 0.45
CA LEU A 57 -4.70 11.00 1.74
C LEU A 57 -3.44 11.87 1.77
N SER A 58 -2.31 11.40 1.24
CA SER A 58 -1.06 12.18 1.24
C SER A 58 -1.14 13.49 0.44
N ARG A 59 -2.11 13.60 -0.47
CA ARG A 59 -2.31 14.75 -1.36
C ARG A 59 -3.38 15.72 -0.87
N LEU A 60 -4.06 15.45 0.25
CA LEU A 60 -5.04 16.37 0.84
C LEU A 60 -4.46 17.77 1.14
N SER A 61 -3.14 17.87 1.33
CA SER A 61 -2.45 19.11 1.68
C SER A 61 -1.83 19.80 0.47
N GLU A 62 -2.66 20.24 -0.47
CA GLU A 62 -2.18 20.90 -1.69
C GLU A 62 -1.63 22.31 -1.44
N THR A 63 -2.04 22.96 -0.34
CA THR A 63 -1.64 24.34 -0.01
C THR A 63 -1.14 24.48 1.44
N PRO A 64 -0.42 25.56 1.79
CA PRO A 64 0.01 25.81 3.18
C PRO A 64 -1.13 25.97 4.19
N TYR A 65 -2.36 26.22 3.72
CA TYR A 65 -3.53 26.47 4.57
C TYR A 65 -4.48 25.27 4.66
N THR A 66 -4.33 24.29 3.77
CA THR A 66 -5.11 23.04 3.83
C THR A 66 -4.66 22.18 5.02
N PRO A 67 -5.60 21.49 5.70
CA PRO A 67 -5.26 20.55 6.75
C PRO A 67 -4.24 19.50 6.31
N THR A 68 -3.32 19.13 7.23
CA THR A 68 -2.20 18.23 6.98
C THR A 68 -2.40 16.89 7.66
N PRO A 69 -2.61 15.80 6.90
CA PRO A 69 -2.63 14.45 7.44
C PRO A 69 -1.25 14.05 7.97
N MET A 70 -1.25 13.50 9.18
CA MET A 70 -0.09 13.01 9.89
C MET A 70 -0.41 11.65 10.48
N GLY A 71 0.59 10.76 10.54
CA GLY A 71 0.45 9.40 11.03
C GLY A 71 0.87 8.37 9.99
N VAL A 72 0.46 7.13 10.20
CA VAL A 72 0.76 6.02 9.29
C VAL A 72 -0.29 5.99 8.19
N PHE A 73 0.12 6.33 6.96
CA PHE A 73 -0.78 6.28 5.80
C PHE A 73 -1.04 4.86 5.33
N ARG A 74 -0.03 3.99 5.47
CA ARG A 74 -0.06 2.59 5.03
C ARG A 74 0.96 1.77 5.80
N ALA A 75 0.52 0.65 6.37
CA ALA A 75 1.35 -0.36 7.02
C ALA A 75 1.04 -1.71 6.37
N VAL A 76 2.01 -2.26 5.65
CA VAL A 76 1.83 -3.54 4.97
C VAL A 76 3.03 -4.44 5.21
N GLU A 77 2.71 -5.67 5.58
CA GLU A 77 3.66 -6.75 5.73
C GLU A 77 3.93 -7.38 4.35
N ARG A 78 5.19 -7.35 3.92
CA ARG A 78 5.64 -8.05 2.70
C ARG A 78 6.98 -8.67 2.97
N ASP A 79 7.16 -9.85 2.40
CA ASP A 79 8.45 -10.52 2.38
C ASP A 79 9.49 -9.66 1.66
N GLU A 80 10.73 -9.76 2.13
CA GLU A 80 11.85 -9.19 1.40
C GLU A 80 11.95 -9.85 0.03
N TYR A 81 12.21 -9.04 -1.00
CA TYR A 81 12.36 -9.54 -2.36
C TYR A 81 13.39 -10.67 -2.47
N SER A 82 14.53 -10.55 -1.77
CA SER A 82 15.61 -11.54 -1.82
C SER A 82 15.19 -12.88 -1.23
N VAL A 83 14.48 -12.86 -0.10
CA VAL A 83 13.94 -14.06 0.58
C VAL A 83 12.90 -14.73 -0.32
N SER A 84 11.99 -13.95 -0.89
CA SER A 84 10.98 -14.44 -1.83
C SER A 84 11.59 -15.07 -3.08
N LEU A 85 12.61 -14.42 -3.66
CA LEU A 85 13.31 -14.90 -4.85
C LEU A 85 14.06 -16.20 -4.57
N LYS A 86 14.78 -16.25 -3.45
CA LYS A 86 15.50 -17.46 -3.04
C LYS A 86 14.54 -18.63 -2.82
N GLY A 87 13.42 -18.40 -2.13
CA GLY A 87 12.41 -19.44 -1.92
C GLY A 87 11.80 -19.96 -3.23
N GLN A 88 11.70 -19.13 -4.28
CA GLN A 88 11.30 -19.59 -5.61
C GLN A 88 12.36 -20.50 -6.25
N ILE A 89 13.64 -20.14 -6.16
CA ILE A 89 14.76 -20.93 -6.70
C ILE A 89 14.84 -22.28 -5.97
N ASP A 90 14.84 -22.26 -4.63
CA ASP A 90 14.97 -23.45 -3.79
C ASP A 90 13.85 -24.46 -4.10
N ARG A 91 12.59 -23.98 -4.25
CA ARG A 91 11.45 -24.83 -4.67
C ARG A 91 11.65 -25.49 -6.03
N VAL A 92 12.28 -24.81 -6.99
CA VAL A 92 12.53 -25.40 -8.31
C VAL A 92 13.60 -26.48 -8.19
N VAL A 93 14.68 -26.21 -7.46
CA VAL A 93 15.77 -27.17 -7.22
C VAL A 93 15.27 -28.41 -6.48
N GLU A 94 14.40 -28.24 -5.48
CA GLU A 94 13.78 -29.38 -4.76
C GLU A 94 12.93 -30.27 -5.68
N ASN A 95 12.19 -29.67 -6.62
CA ASN A 95 11.25 -30.39 -7.48
C ASN A 95 11.90 -30.99 -8.73
N GLN A 96 12.91 -30.33 -9.31
CA GLN A 96 13.52 -30.71 -10.60
C GLN A 96 14.96 -31.22 -10.45
N GLY A 97 15.53 -31.14 -9.25
CA GLY A 97 16.94 -31.43 -9.01
C GLY A 97 17.83 -30.22 -9.27
N SER A 98 19.09 -30.31 -8.83
CA SER A 98 20.10 -29.32 -9.18
C SER A 98 20.36 -29.36 -10.67
N ALA A 99 20.28 -28.21 -11.34
CA ALA A 99 20.69 -28.11 -12.74
C ALA A 99 22.22 -28.16 -12.84
N ASP A 100 22.74 -28.91 -13.81
CA ASP A 100 24.13 -28.86 -14.22
C ASP A 100 24.22 -28.06 -15.53
N LEU A 101 24.98 -26.96 -15.50
CA LEU A 101 25.17 -26.12 -16.66
C LEU A 101 25.92 -26.87 -17.78
N ASP A 102 26.87 -27.73 -17.42
CA ASP A 102 27.63 -28.50 -18.39
C ASP A 102 26.72 -29.50 -19.12
N GLU A 103 25.86 -30.21 -18.37
CA GLU A 103 24.85 -31.11 -18.93
C GLU A 103 23.87 -30.34 -19.83
N LEU A 104 23.42 -29.15 -19.41
CA LEU A 104 22.52 -28.30 -20.20
C LEU A 104 23.16 -27.88 -21.53
N LEU A 105 24.41 -27.41 -21.49
CA LEU A 105 25.13 -26.95 -22.69
C LEU A 105 25.39 -28.09 -23.67
N HIS A 106 25.52 -29.32 -23.19
CA HIS A 106 25.74 -30.53 -24.00
C HIS A 106 24.47 -31.36 -24.21
N SER A 107 23.29 -30.86 -23.82
CA SER A 107 22.01 -31.58 -23.96
C SER A 107 21.55 -31.75 -25.41
N LEU A 108 22.15 -31.00 -26.34
CA LEU A 108 21.90 -31.03 -27.78
C LEU A 108 23.19 -31.38 -28.54
N PRO A 109 23.09 -31.78 -29.83
CA PRO A 109 24.26 -32.11 -30.62
C PRO A 109 25.26 -30.95 -30.70
N THR A 110 26.49 -31.18 -30.23
CA THR A 110 27.63 -30.26 -30.35
C THR A 110 28.64 -30.79 -31.39
N TRP A 111 29.54 -29.94 -31.87
CA TRP A 111 30.63 -30.31 -32.79
C TRP A 111 31.99 -29.91 -32.20
N GLU A 112 32.99 -30.80 -32.28
CA GLU A 112 34.40 -30.49 -32.01
C GLU A 112 35.05 -29.88 -33.27
N VAL A 113 35.92 -28.89 -33.08
CA VAL A 113 36.69 -28.20 -34.14
C VAL A 113 38.17 -28.55 -34.03
#